data_AF-A0A8C9DWX5-F1
#
_entry.id   AF-A0A8C9DWX5-F1
#
_cell.length_a   1.000
_cell.length_b   1.000
_cell.length_c   1.000
_cell.angle_alpha   90.00
_cell.angle_beta   90.00
_cell.angle_gamma   90.00
#
_symmetry.space_group_name_H-M   'P 1'
#
loop_
_entity.id
_entity.type
_entity.pdbx_description
1 polymer ?
#
loop_
_entity_poly.entity_id
_entity_poly.type
_entity_poly.pdbx_seq_one_letter_code
_entity_poly.pdbx_strand_id
1 'polypeptide(L)'
;MVFLTAQLWLRNRITDRYWRVQEVLKHARHFRGRKNRCYRLAVRAVTRAFVQCTRARRLKKRNLRTLWISRVTAASQEHGLKYPAFILNLIKVWSRMWSCRDVKRLHNPSSCRGPAARAVEC
;
A
#
# COMPACT_ATOMS: atom_id res chain seq x y z
N MET A 1 36.67 47.02 23.52
CA MET A 1 35.23 47.32 23.35
C MET A 1 34.88 47.03 21.90
N VAL A 2 34.40 45.81 21.67
CA VAL A 2 33.96 45.28 20.36
C VAL A 2 32.60 45.90 20.02
N PHE A 3 32.30 46.05 18.72
CA PHE A 3 31.05 46.59 18.11
C PHE A 3 31.07 48.07 17.67
N LEU A 4 31.81 48.41 16.60
CA LEU A 4 31.63 49.67 15.85
C LEU A 4 31.76 49.52 14.31
N THR A 5 31.68 48.33 13.73
CA THR A 5 31.60 48.19 12.26
C THR A 5 30.15 48.05 11.82
N ALA A 6 29.69 48.99 10.98
CA ALA A 6 28.35 49.03 10.37
C ALA A 6 27.94 47.72 9.66
N GLN A 7 28.94 46.90 9.28
CA GLN A 7 28.77 45.58 8.67
C GLN A 7 27.96 44.59 9.54
N LEU A 8 27.97 44.71 10.87
CA LEU A 8 27.23 43.81 11.75
C LEU A 8 25.76 44.25 11.98
N TRP A 9 25.43 45.51 11.73
CA TRP A 9 24.07 46.04 11.89
C TRP A 9 23.18 45.73 10.68
N LEU A 10 23.77 45.61 9.49
CA LEU A 10 23.12 45.16 8.24
C LEU A 10 22.91 43.64 8.14
N ARG A 11 23.11 42.89 9.24
CA ARG A 11 22.84 41.45 9.25
C ARG A 11 21.38 41.22 9.59
N ASN A 12 20.53 41.17 8.56
CA ASN A 12 19.09 40.94 8.66
C ASN A 12 18.75 39.82 9.66
N ARG A 13 18.07 40.18 10.75
CA ARG A 13 17.60 39.25 11.77
C ARG A 13 16.34 38.55 11.22
N ILE A 14 16.37 37.22 11.08
CA ILE A 14 15.29 36.43 10.43
C ILE A 14 13.96 36.61 11.20
N THR A 15 13.02 37.38 10.65
CA THR A 15 11.69 37.65 11.22
C THR A 15 10.69 36.52 10.98
N ASP A 16 10.95 35.63 10.02
CA ASP A 16 9.99 34.59 9.58
C ASP A 16 9.98 33.32 10.45
N ARG A 17 10.83 33.24 11.47
CA ARG A 17 11.01 32.03 12.28
C ARG A 17 9.71 31.56 12.92
N TYR A 18 8.88 32.48 13.38
CA TYR A 18 7.63 32.18 14.06
C TYR A 18 6.66 31.39 13.17
N TRP A 19 6.45 31.83 11.93
CA TRP A 19 5.56 31.19 10.97
C TRP A 19 6.01 29.76 10.63
N ARG A 20 7.31 29.56 10.38
CA ARG A 20 7.89 28.23 10.11
C ARG A 20 7.71 27.26 11.28
N VAL A 21 7.87 27.75 12.52
CA VAL A 21 7.64 26.93 13.72
C VAL A 21 6.16 26.56 13.83
N GLN A 22 5.27 27.52 13.57
CA GLN A 22 3.82 27.31 13.67
C GLN A 22 3.29 26.32 12.63
N GLU A 23 3.84 26.31 11.41
CA GLU A 23 3.54 25.31 10.38
C GLU A 23 3.85 23.88 10.86
N VAL A 24 5.04 23.65 11.42
CA VAL A 24 5.42 22.33 11.95
C VAL A 24 4.56 21.96 13.15
N LEU A 25 4.28 22.91 14.05
CA LEU A 25 3.44 22.65 15.22
C LEU A 25 1.98 22.38 14.84
N LYS A 26 1.47 22.93 13.73
CA LYS A 26 0.14 22.62 13.17
C LYS A 26 -0.01 21.12 12.90
N HIS A 27 1.01 20.50 12.30
CA HIS A 27 1.03 19.06 12.09
C HIS A 27 1.21 18.27 13.39
N ALA A 28 1.83 18.87 14.40
CA ALA A 28 2.17 18.22 15.66
C ALA A 28 1.12 18.30 16.78
N ARG A 29 0.01 19.04 16.58
CA ARG A 29 -0.98 19.35 17.63
C ARG A 29 -1.53 18.12 18.37
N HIS A 30 -1.74 17.02 17.66
CA HIS A 30 -2.32 15.79 18.19
C HIS A 30 -1.31 14.87 18.87
N PHE A 31 -0.01 15.19 18.87
CA PHE A 31 0.98 14.38 19.58
C PHE A 31 0.84 14.54 21.11
N ARG A 32 1.11 13.45 21.84
CA ARG A 32 1.10 13.46 23.32
C ARG A 32 2.41 14.03 23.90
N GLY A 33 2.30 14.64 25.08
CA GLY A 33 3.45 15.18 25.84
C GLY A 33 4.09 16.39 25.17
N ARG A 34 5.39 16.62 25.41
CA ARG A 34 6.12 17.82 24.93
C ARG A 34 6.30 17.90 23.41
N LYS A 35 5.97 16.84 22.66
CA LYS A 35 6.12 16.77 21.20
C LYS A 35 5.16 17.69 20.44
N ASN A 36 4.07 18.14 21.08
CA ASN A 36 3.12 19.09 20.49
C ASN A 36 3.44 20.57 20.76
N ARG A 37 4.37 20.86 21.68
CA ARG A 37 4.74 22.23 22.10
C ARG A 37 6.19 22.59 21.73
N CYS A 38 7.13 21.67 21.90
CA CYS A 38 8.55 21.94 21.68
C CYS A 38 8.95 21.65 20.22
N TYR A 39 9.33 22.68 19.47
CA TYR A 39 9.69 22.59 18.04
C TYR A 39 10.73 21.49 17.73
N ARG A 40 11.83 21.40 18.50
CA ARG A 40 12.89 20.38 18.29
C ARG A 40 12.37 18.95 18.39
N LEU A 41 11.42 18.70 19.29
CA LEU A 41 10.80 17.38 19.46
C LEU A 41 9.72 17.13 18.40
N ALA A 42 8.94 18.16 18.08
CA ALA A 42 7.91 18.13 17.06
C ALA A 42 8.48 17.75 15.69
N VAL A 43 9.57 18.38 15.26
CA VAL A 43 10.24 18.06 13.98
C VAL A 43 10.59 16.58 13.90
N ARG A 44 11.26 16.03 14.93
CA ARG A 44 11.64 14.61 14.96
C ARG A 44 10.42 13.68 14.90
N ALA A 45 9.33 14.04 15.59
CA ALA A 45 8.10 13.25 15.61
C ALA A 45 7.37 13.30 14.27
N VAL A 46 7.21 14.49 13.70
CA VAL A 46 6.55 14.74 12.40
C VAL A 46 7.29 14.02 11.27
N THR A 47 8.62 14.12 11.20
CA THR A 47 9.41 13.42 10.18
C THR A 47 9.22 11.90 10.28
N ARG A 48 9.26 11.34 11.49
CA ARG A 48 9.00 9.90 11.69
C ARG A 48 7.59 9.52 11.27
N ALA A 49 6.59 10.34 11.61
CA ALA A 49 5.20 10.10 11.22
C ALA A 49 5.01 10.08 9.70
N PHE A 50 5.66 10.99 8.96
CA PHE A 50 5.58 11.01 7.50
C PHE A 50 6.22 9.78 6.85
N VAL A 51 7.40 9.37 7.32
CA VAL A 51 8.04 8.13 6.83
C VAL A 51 7.14 6.92 7.09
N GLN A 52 6.55 6.84 8.29
CA GLN A 52 5.65 5.74 8.63
C GLN A 52 4.35 5.78 7.83
N CYS A 53 3.79 6.95 7.55
CA CYS A 53 2.59 7.07 6.71
C CYS A 53 2.82 6.48 5.30
N THR A 54 3.95 6.83 4.67
CA THR A 54 4.30 6.30 3.34
C THR A 54 4.52 4.79 3.37
N ARG A 55 5.18 4.25 4.40
CA ARG A 55 5.36 2.81 4.58
C ARG A 55 4.02 2.10 4.84
N ALA A 56 3.18 2.67 5.70
CA ALA A 56 1.88 2.12 6.08
C ALA A 56 0.91 2.02 4.90
N ARG A 57 0.94 2.95 3.93
CA ARG A 57 0.14 2.82 2.69
C ARG A 57 0.48 1.56 1.90
N ARG A 58 1.76 1.17 1.85
CA ARG A 58 2.21 -0.07 1.18
C ARG A 58 1.83 -1.31 1.99
N LEU A 59 2.00 -1.26 3.32
CA LEU A 59 1.64 -2.35 4.22
C LEU A 59 0.13 -2.60 4.28
N LYS A 60 -0.70 -1.55 4.24
CA LYS A 60 -2.17 -1.64 4.25
C LYS A 60 -2.67 -2.56 3.13
N LYS A 61 -2.12 -2.43 1.91
CA LYS A 61 -2.48 -3.31 0.78
C LYS A 61 -2.16 -4.78 1.06
N ARG A 62 -1.02 -5.06 1.70
CA ARG A 62 -0.60 -6.42 2.08
C ARG A 62 -1.49 -6.98 3.19
N ASN A 63 -1.72 -6.20 4.24
CA ASN A 63 -2.55 -6.61 5.38
C ASN A 63 -4.00 -6.89 4.97
N LEU A 64 -4.57 -6.04 4.09
CA LEU A 64 -5.90 -6.27 3.54
C LEU A 64 -5.96 -7.54 2.68
N ARG A 65 -4.92 -7.83 1.88
CA ARG A 65 -4.83 -9.07 1.12
C ARG A 65 -4.76 -10.28 2.05
N THR A 66 -3.93 -10.23 3.09
CA THR A 66 -3.85 -11.30 4.08
C THR A 66 -5.19 -11.52 4.78
N LEU A 67 -5.84 -10.45 5.25
CA LEU A 67 -7.17 -10.52 5.86
C LEU A 67 -8.21 -11.14 4.92
N TRP A 68 -8.19 -10.76 3.65
CA TRP A 68 -9.09 -11.32 2.65
C TRP A 68 -8.83 -12.82 2.43
N ILE A 69 -7.57 -13.23 2.32
CA ILE A 69 -7.20 -14.66 2.22
C ILE A 69 -7.69 -15.42 3.45
N SER A 70 -7.50 -14.89 4.66
CA SER A 70 -7.98 -15.52 5.89
C SER A 70 -9.51 -15.67 5.89
N ARG A 71 -10.24 -14.64 5.46
CA ARG A 71 -11.71 -14.68 5.36
C ARG A 71 -12.19 -15.73 4.34
N VAL A 72 -11.59 -15.78 3.15
CA VAL A 72 -11.92 -16.79 2.13
C VAL A 72 -11.56 -18.19 2.63
N THR A 73 -10.43 -18.34 3.33
CA THR A 73 -10.02 -19.63 3.88
C THR A 73 -11.04 -20.15 4.89
N ALA A 74 -11.54 -19.29 5.79
CA ALA A 74 -12.61 -19.67 6.72
C ALA A 74 -13.89 -20.09 6.00
N ALA A 75 -14.35 -19.33 5.00
CA ALA A 75 -15.54 -19.68 4.22
C ALA A 75 -15.36 -20.99 3.42
N SER A 76 -14.19 -21.21 2.82
CA SER A 76 -13.92 -22.48 2.11
C SER A 76 -13.90 -23.67 3.07
N GLN A 77 -13.41 -23.50 4.29
CA GLN A 77 -13.39 -24.55 5.31
C GLN A 77 -14.80 -24.97 5.74
N GLU A 78 -15.75 -24.05 5.83
CA GLU A 78 -17.17 -24.37 6.10
C GLU A 78 -17.77 -25.27 5.00
N HIS A 79 -17.27 -25.15 3.77
CA HIS A 79 -17.65 -25.99 2.63
C HIS A 79 -16.73 -27.20 2.43
N GLY A 80 -15.83 -27.51 3.37
CA GLY A 80 -14.92 -28.66 3.31
C GLY A 80 -13.77 -28.54 2.30
N LEU A 81 -13.54 -27.35 1.73
CA LEU A 81 -12.51 -27.09 0.72
C LEU A 81 -11.34 -26.29 1.32
N LYS A 82 -10.10 -26.57 0.88
CA LYS A 82 -8.92 -25.76 1.24
C LYS A 82 -8.76 -24.59 0.26
N TYR A 83 -8.36 -23.42 0.75
CA TYR A 83 -8.08 -22.22 -0.04
C TYR A 83 -7.27 -22.45 -1.34
N PRO A 84 -6.14 -23.18 -1.35
CA PRO A 84 -5.39 -23.42 -2.60
C PRO A 84 -6.20 -24.19 -3.65
N ALA A 85 -6.98 -25.20 -3.23
CA ALA A 85 -7.85 -25.95 -4.13
C ALA A 85 -8.98 -25.07 -4.69
N PHE A 86 -9.56 -24.21 -3.86
CA PHE A 86 -10.58 -23.24 -4.28
C PHE A 86 -10.04 -22.27 -5.36
N ILE A 87 -8.86 -21.69 -5.15
CA ILE A 87 -8.24 -20.76 -6.11
C ILE A 87 -7.85 -21.45 -7.42
N LEU A 88 -7.30 -22.67 -7.36
CA LEU A 88 -6.95 -23.45 -8.55
C LEU A 88 -8.18 -23.72 -9.43
N ASN A 89 -9.30 -24.11 -8.81
CA ASN A 89 -10.56 -24.35 -9.50
C ASN A 89 -11.08 -23.07 -10.17
N LEU A 90 -11.02 -21.93 -9.49
CA LEU A 90 -11.40 -20.63 -10.05
C LEU A 90 -10.55 -20.24 -11.27
N ILE A 91 -9.22 -20.39 -11.18
CA ILE A 91 -8.30 -20.06 -12.28
C ILE A 91 -8.56 -20.96 -13.50
N LYS A 92 -8.84 -22.26 -13.28
CA LYS A 92 -9.13 -23.21 -14.36
C LYS A 92 -10.44 -22.89 -15.09
N VAL A 93 -11.49 -22.54 -14.35
CA VAL A 93 -12.77 -22.10 -14.94
C VAL A 93 -12.60 -20.80 -15.72
N TRP A 94 -11.88 -19.85 -15.14
CA TRP A 94 -11.60 -18.57 -15.78
C TRP A 94 -10.81 -18.77 -17.08
N SER A 95 -9.70 -19.51 -17.06
CA SER A 95 -8.89 -19.80 -18.25
C SER A 95 -9.69 -20.48 -19.38
N ARG A 96 -10.54 -21.47 -19.04
CA ARG A 96 -11.45 -22.10 -20.01
C ARG A 96 -12.41 -21.09 -20.65
N MET A 97 -12.98 -20.21 -19.83
CA MET A 97 -13.92 -19.19 -20.29
C MET A 97 -13.24 -18.13 -21.17
N TRP A 98 -11.97 -17.81 -20.93
CA TRP A 98 -11.18 -16.91 -21.79
C TRP A 98 -10.82 -17.57 -23.13
N SER A 99 -10.44 -18.86 -23.12
CA SER A 99 -10.16 -19.58 -24.36
C SER A 99 -11.39 -19.76 -25.25
N CYS A 100 -12.59 -19.82 -24.67
CA CYS A 100 -13.86 -19.84 -25.41
C CYS A 100 -14.34 -18.43 -25.84
N ARG A 101 -13.74 -17.35 -25.32
CA ARG A 101 -14.11 -15.96 -25.66
C ARG A 101 -13.24 -15.37 -26.78
N ASP A 102 -12.21 -16.08 -27.25
CA ASP A 102 -11.59 -15.87 -28.56
C ASP A 102 -12.55 -16.34 -29.67
N VAL A 103 -13.60 -15.56 -29.88
CA VAL A 103 -14.58 -15.68 -30.97
C VAL A 103 -13.94 -15.18 -32.27
N LYS A 104 -12.87 -15.83 -32.72
CA LYS A 104 -12.33 -15.76 -34.09
C LYS A 104 -12.02 -17.13 -34.67
N ARG A 105 -12.58 -18.20 -34.09
CA ARG A 105 -12.36 -19.59 -34.53
C ARG A 105 -13.64 -20.41 -34.69
N LEU A 106 -14.70 -19.79 -35.20
CA LEU A 106 -15.89 -20.51 -35.70
C LEU A 106 -15.93 -20.51 -37.24
N HIS A 107 -14.80 -20.82 -37.89
CA HIS A 107 -14.77 -21.12 -39.32
C HIS A 107 -13.73 -22.23 -39.63
N ASN A 108 -13.93 -23.43 -39.09
CA ASN A 108 -13.66 -24.75 -39.73
C ASN A 108 -13.84 -25.89 -38.72
N PRO A 109 -14.79 -26.83 -38.89
CA PRO A 109 -15.06 -27.90 -37.94
C PRO A 109 -14.24 -29.19 -38.19
N SER A 110 -13.08 -29.13 -38.88
CA SER A 110 -12.33 -30.33 -39.29
C SER A 110 -11.05 -30.62 -38.50
N SER A 111 -10.67 -29.80 -37.51
CA SER A 111 -9.42 -29.99 -36.73
C SER A 111 -9.68 -30.14 -35.22
N CYS A 112 -10.59 -31.05 -34.86
CA CYS A 112 -10.72 -31.52 -33.47
C CYS A 112 -10.18 -32.94 -33.34
N ARG A 113 -8.87 -33.11 -33.54
CA ARG A 113 -8.11 -34.25 -33.04
C ARG A 113 -6.87 -33.70 -32.33
N GLY A 114 -6.92 -33.69 -31.00
CA GLY A 114 -5.83 -33.28 -30.11
C GLY A 114 -6.16 -33.55 -28.64
N PRO A 115 -5.19 -33.88 -27.78
CA PRO A 115 -5.27 -34.99 -26.83
C PRO A 115 -5.85 -34.56 -25.47
N ALA A 116 -7.17 -34.60 -25.32
CA ALA A 116 -7.83 -34.42 -24.03
C ALA A 116 -8.53 -35.69 -23.51
N ALA A 117 -8.11 -36.87 -23.97
CA ALA A 117 -8.67 -38.18 -23.58
C ALA A 117 -7.79 -38.99 -22.62
N ARG A 118 -6.78 -38.40 -21.96
CA ARG A 118 -5.96 -39.10 -20.96
C ARG A 118 -5.64 -38.19 -19.77
N ALA A 119 -6.56 -38.09 -18.82
CA ALA A 119 -6.27 -37.66 -17.44
C ALA A 119 -7.44 -37.97 -16.49
N VAL A 120 -8.11 -39.10 -16.70
CA VAL A 120 -9.01 -39.72 -15.70
C VAL A 120 -8.60 -41.19 -15.62
N GLU A 121 -7.38 -41.42 -15.14
CA GLU A 121 -6.87 -42.71 -14.68
C GLU A 121 -5.76 -42.38 -13.68
N CYS A 122 -6.19 -42.34 -12.42
CA CYS A 122 -5.48 -42.52 -11.14
C CYS A 122 -6.39 -41.97 -10.03
#